data_AF-A0A2T7AXC7-F1
#
_entry.id   AF-A0A2T7AXC7-F1
#
_cell.length_a   1.000
_cell.length_b   1.000
_cell.length_c   1.000
_cell.angle_alpha   90.00
_cell.angle_beta   90.00
_cell.angle_gamma   90.00
#
_symmetry.space_group_name_H-M   'P 1'
#
loop_
_entity.id
_entity.type
_entity.pdbx_description
1 polymer ?
#
loop_
_entity_poly.entity_id
_entity_poly.type
_entity_poly.pdbx_seq_one_letter_code
_entity_poly.pdbx_strand_id
1 'polypeptide(L)'
;MHRPFSCTVSLSRPAVDLKTQAIGRIPKVATSPINTTSSVLVVASITGAGCKDYTNIKNYYARTAIQFSGVADSNDSTVLANTASDDTAAKGIAVGLYTIEGVRFKINRNIPLSDGQFPFFIGMVKVNDTPTTGKVQSSLTVSVEHL
;
A
#
# COMPACT_ATOMS: atom_id res chain seq x y z
N MET A 1 -28.13 -20.92 -7.28
CA MET A 1 -26.83 -21.43 -6.81
C MET A 1 -26.03 -20.25 -6.30
N HIS A 2 -25.69 -20.22 -5.01
CA HIS A 2 -24.78 -19.21 -4.44
C HIS A 2 -23.36 -19.63 -4.85
N ARG A 3 -22.68 -18.83 -5.69
CA ARG A 3 -21.27 -19.10 -6.00
C ARG A 3 -20.46 -18.72 -4.75
N PRO A 4 -19.69 -19.65 -4.15
CA PRO A 4 -18.86 -19.31 -3.00
C PRO A 4 -17.83 -18.25 -3.42
N PHE A 5 -17.66 -17.22 -2.59
CA PHE A 5 -16.61 -16.23 -2.75
C PHE A 5 -15.29 -16.85 -2.31
N SER A 6 -14.42 -17.15 -3.27
CA SER A 6 -13.12 -17.80 -3.05
C SER A 6 -11.98 -17.01 -3.68
N CYS A 7 -12.06 -15.68 -3.57
CA CYS A 7 -11.06 -14.78 -4.10
C CYS A 7 -9.77 -14.84 -3.29
N THR A 8 -8.66 -14.82 -4.00
CA THR A 8 -7.32 -14.75 -3.43
C THR A 8 -6.56 -13.60 -4.07
N VAL A 9 -5.69 -12.97 -3.29
CA VAL A 9 -4.73 -11.99 -3.77
C VAL A 9 -3.35 -12.61 -3.88
N SER A 10 -2.69 -12.39 -5.01
CA SER A 10 -1.26 -12.65 -5.17
C SER A 10 -0.52 -11.32 -5.34
N LEU A 11 0.65 -11.21 -4.73
CA LEU A 11 1.51 -10.04 -4.84
C LEU A 11 2.68 -10.37 -5.76
N SER A 12 2.96 -9.49 -6.72
CA SER A 12 4.16 -9.64 -7.58
C SER A 12 5.46 -9.59 -6.78
N ARG A 13 5.44 -8.95 -5.60
CA ARG A 13 6.55 -8.88 -4.65
C ARG A 13 6.01 -9.02 -3.22
N PRO A 14 6.24 -10.15 -2.54
CA PRO A 14 5.84 -10.33 -1.14
C PRO A 14 6.76 -9.59 -0.17
N ALA A 15 7.96 -9.21 -0.60
CA ALA A 15 8.91 -8.40 0.15
C ALA A 15 9.46 -7.27 -0.72
N VAL A 16 9.64 -6.10 -0.11
CA VAL A 16 10.12 -4.89 -0.77
C VAL A 16 11.34 -4.35 -0.03
N ASP A 17 12.44 -4.20 -0.76
CA ASP A 17 13.62 -3.50 -0.29
C ASP A 17 13.52 -2.01 -0.65
N LEU A 18 13.31 -1.17 0.36
CA LEU A 18 13.17 0.29 0.21
C LEU A 18 14.50 1.00 -0.08
N LYS A 19 15.62 0.26 -0.02
CA LYS A 19 17.01 0.72 -0.19
C LYS A 19 17.41 1.80 0.82
N THR A 20 18.71 2.01 0.94
CA THR A 20 19.25 3.16 1.69
C THR A 20 18.91 4.44 0.95
N GLN A 21 18.31 5.41 1.64
CA GLN A 21 17.99 6.72 1.08
C GLN A 21 18.63 7.85 1.88
N ALA A 22 19.14 8.86 1.19
CA ALA A 22 19.54 10.10 1.82
C ALA A 22 18.30 10.80 2.38
N ILE A 23 18.33 11.16 3.67
CA ILE A 23 17.16 11.73 4.36
C ILE A 23 16.58 12.95 3.64
N GLY A 24 17.42 13.79 3.02
CA GLY A 24 17.01 14.95 2.23
C GLY A 24 16.17 14.60 0.98
N ARG A 25 16.27 13.38 0.44
CA ARG A 25 15.57 12.93 -0.77
C ARG A 25 14.23 12.23 -0.50
N ILE A 26 13.93 11.91 0.76
CA ILE A 26 12.65 11.31 1.14
C ILE A 26 11.53 12.37 1.03
N PRO A 27 10.41 12.12 0.34
CA PRO A 27 9.31 13.09 0.22
C PRO A 27 8.66 13.41 1.57
N LYS A 28 8.02 14.59 1.69
CA LYS A 28 7.05 14.86 2.76
C LYS A 28 5.69 14.27 2.39
N VAL A 29 4.83 14.02 3.39
CA VAL A 29 3.46 13.51 3.20
C VAL A 29 2.73 14.20 2.06
N ALA A 30 2.73 15.54 1.99
CA ALA A 30 1.95 16.31 1.02
C ALA A 30 2.47 16.26 -0.43
N THR A 31 3.63 15.64 -0.69
CA THR A 31 4.26 15.63 -2.02
C THR A 31 4.08 14.27 -2.68
N SER A 32 3.50 14.25 -3.89
CA SER A 32 3.35 13.03 -4.69
C SER A 32 4.72 12.45 -5.09
N PRO A 33 4.98 11.15 -4.92
CA PRO A 33 6.30 10.55 -5.13
C PRO A 33 6.62 10.19 -6.58
N ILE A 34 5.81 10.60 -7.58
CA ILE A 34 6.04 10.27 -9.01
C ILE A 34 7.46 10.65 -9.47
N ASN A 35 8.06 11.64 -8.81
CA ASN A 35 9.43 12.11 -9.07
C ASN A 35 10.40 11.86 -7.92
N THR A 36 10.04 11.10 -6.89
CA THR A 36 10.95 10.78 -5.77
C THR A 36 11.48 9.36 -5.91
N THR A 37 12.81 9.25 -5.84
CA THR A 37 13.66 8.22 -6.43
C THR A 37 13.68 6.88 -5.68
N SER A 38 12.59 6.50 -5.00
CA SER A 38 12.63 5.43 -3.98
C SER A 38 11.32 4.64 -3.84
N SER A 39 10.58 4.50 -4.94
CA SER A 39 9.28 3.82 -4.95
C SER A 39 9.39 2.47 -5.65
N VAL A 40 8.95 1.40 -5.00
CA VAL A 40 8.94 0.05 -5.56
C VAL A 40 7.54 -0.30 -6.03
N LEU A 41 7.40 -0.68 -7.30
CA LEU A 41 6.13 -1.13 -7.87
C LEU A 41 5.80 -2.54 -7.39
N VAL A 42 4.58 -2.70 -6.87
CA VAL A 42 3.95 -3.97 -6.52
C VAL A 42 2.62 -4.05 -7.26
N VAL A 43 2.27 -5.25 -7.73
CA VAL A 43 0.98 -5.51 -8.37
C VAL A 43 0.27 -6.55 -7.53
N ALA A 44 -0.89 -6.19 -6.98
CA ALA A 44 -1.81 -7.14 -6.40
C ALA A 44 -2.74 -7.67 -7.50
N SER A 45 -2.83 -8.98 -7.66
CA SER A 45 -3.71 -9.64 -8.63
C SER A 45 -4.74 -10.49 -7.93
N ILE A 46 -6.01 -10.32 -8.29
CA ILE A 46 -7.13 -11.04 -7.71
C ILE A 46 -7.55 -12.17 -8.64
N THR A 47 -7.62 -13.38 -8.10
CA THR A 47 -8.05 -14.57 -8.84
C THR A 47 -9.00 -15.40 -7.99
N GLY A 48 -9.73 -16.33 -8.60
CA GLY A 48 -10.68 -17.22 -7.91
C GLY A 48 -12.13 -17.05 -8.37
N ALA A 49 -13.02 -17.84 -7.78
CA ALA A 49 -14.45 -17.79 -8.09
C ALA A 49 -15.14 -16.71 -7.26
N GLY A 50 -16.18 -16.09 -7.84
CA GLY A 50 -16.97 -15.07 -7.15
C GLY A 50 -16.37 -13.66 -7.15
N CYS A 51 -15.13 -13.47 -7.63
CA CYS A 51 -14.50 -12.14 -7.71
C CYS A 51 -15.07 -11.26 -8.81
N LYS A 52 -15.63 -11.91 -9.85
CA LYS A 52 -16.24 -11.27 -11.00
C LYS A 52 -17.76 -11.36 -10.94
N ASP A 53 -18.41 -10.21 -10.93
CA ASP A 53 -19.83 -10.02 -11.22
C ASP A 53 -20.03 -9.87 -12.73
N TYR A 54 -20.30 -11.00 -13.39
CA TYR A 54 -20.56 -11.05 -14.84
C TYR A 54 -21.86 -10.35 -15.26
N THR A 55 -22.71 -9.93 -14.32
CA THR A 55 -23.89 -9.13 -14.62
C THR A 55 -23.55 -7.65 -14.80
N ASN A 56 -22.40 -7.20 -14.28
CA ASN A 56 -21.91 -5.83 -14.44
C ASN A 56 -20.82 -5.76 -15.52
N ILE A 57 -21.24 -5.64 -16.77
CA ILE A 57 -20.33 -5.55 -17.92
C ILE A 57 -19.46 -4.28 -17.94
N LYS A 58 -19.79 -3.26 -17.12
CA LYS A 58 -18.99 -2.03 -17.00
C LYS A 58 -17.83 -2.18 -16.01
N ASN A 59 -18.02 -3.00 -14.98
CA ASN A 59 -16.99 -3.34 -14.01
C ASN A 59 -17.27 -4.74 -13.45
N TYR A 60 -16.53 -5.73 -13.96
CA TYR A 60 -16.65 -7.10 -13.48
C TYR A 60 -16.27 -7.25 -12.00
N TYR A 61 -15.50 -6.33 -11.39
CA TYR A 61 -15.12 -6.41 -9.98
C TYR A 61 -15.92 -5.46 -9.09
N ALA A 62 -17.10 -5.00 -9.53
CA ALA A 62 -17.93 -4.03 -8.80
C ALA A 62 -18.33 -4.46 -7.37
N ARG A 63 -18.26 -5.76 -7.04
CA ARG A 63 -18.54 -6.32 -5.70
C ARG A 63 -17.29 -6.80 -4.97
N THR A 64 -16.11 -6.44 -5.46
CA THR A 64 -14.83 -6.89 -4.91
C THR A 64 -13.99 -5.67 -4.58
N ALA A 65 -13.47 -5.64 -3.36
CA ALA A 65 -12.51 -4.66 -2.91
C ALA A 65 -11.19 -5.31 -2.51
N ILE A 66 -10.13 -4.53 -2.57
CA ILE A 66 -8.85 -4.85 -1.95
C ILE A 66 -8.68 -4.00 -0.70
N GLN A 67 -8.16 -4.59 0.37
CA GLN A 67 -7.84 -3.87 1.59
C GLN A 67 -6.34 -3.99 1.89
N PHE A 68 -5.73 -2.85 2.20
CA PHE A 68 -4.34 -2.73 2.59
C PHE A 68 -4.28 -2.41 4.08
N SER A 69 -3.90 -3.38 4.90
CA SER A 69 -3.96 -3.29 6.36
C SER A 69 -2.59 -3.34 7.00
N GLY A 70 -2.40 -2.54 8.05
CA GLY A 70 -1.15 -2.50 8.81
C GLY A 70 -1.20 -1.49 9.95
N VAL A 71 -0.11 -1.41 10.70
CA VAL A 71 0.03 -0.46 11.82
C VAL A 71 0.15 0.94 11.24
N ALA A 72 -0.79 1.82 11.57
CA ALA A 72 -0.78 3.20 11.10
C ALA A 72 0.23 4.05 11.90
N ASP A 73 0.88 5.02 11.24
CA ASP A 73 1.75 5.98 11.93
C ASP A 73 0.92 6.91 12.83
N SER A 74 1.49 7.30 13.97
CA SER A 74 0.81 8.14 14.96
C SER A 74 0.69 9.60 14.55
N ASN A 75 1.58 10.09 13.67
CA ASN A 75 1.53 11.45 13.14
C ASN A 75 0.67 11.52 11.86
N ASP A 76 0.64 10.44 11.08
CA ASP A 76 -0.23 10.31 9.91
C ASP A 76 -0.86 8.91 9.81
N SER A 77 -2.12 8.80 10.24
CA SER A 77 -2.88 7.54 10.21
C SER A 77 -3.13 6.96 8.80
N THR A 78 -2.72 7.65 7.74
CA THR A 78 -2.88 7.20 6.35
C THR A 78 -1.68 6.41 5.83
N VAL A 79 -0.56 6.40 6.55
CA VAL A 79 0.66 5.66 6.20
C VAL A 79 1.00 4.59 7.22
N LEU A 80 1.87 3.66 6.84
CA LEU A 80 2.34 2.60 7.72
C LEU A 80 3.46 3.10 8.62
N ALA A 81 3.37 2.82 9.92
CA ALA A 81 4.39 3.16 10.91
C ALA A 81 5.71 2.46 10.62
N ASN A 82 6.82 3.10 10.98
CA ASN A 82 8.08 2.38 11.16
C ASN A 82 7.97 1.50 12.41
N THR A 83 7.98 0.18 12.23
CA THR A 83 7.90 -0.79 13.32
C THR A 83 9.27 -1.23 13.85
N ALA A 84 10.37 -0.71 13.28
CA ALA A 84 11.68 -0.85 13.91
C ALA A 84 11.67 -0.10 15.25
N SER A 85 12.02 -0.78 16.34
CA SER A 85 11.92 -0.25 17.71
C SER A 85 13.25 -0.20 18.46
N ASP A 86 14.34 -0.62 17.83
CA ASP A 86 15.68 -0.55 18.42
C ASP A 86 16.25 0.89 18.34
N ASP A 87 17.37 1.14 19.03
CA ASP A 87 18.02 2.46 19.03
C ASP A 87 18.53 2.92 17.65
N THR A 88 18.50 2.02 16.66
CA THR A 88 18.87 2.32 15.28
C THR A 88 17.66 2.66 14.40
N ALA A 89 16.45 2.71 14.95
CA ALA A 89 15.24 3.05 14.21
C ALA A 89 15.19 4.53 13.81
N ALA A 90 14.80 4.79 12.56
CA ALA A 90 14.53 6.15 12.10
C ALA A 90 13.28 6.72 12.79
N LYS A 91 13.34 7.97 13.23
CA LYS A 91 12.19 8.72 13.78
C LYS A 91 11.66 9.69 12.72
N GLY A 92 10.34 9.86 12.67
CA GLY A 92 9.71 10.77 11.71
C GLY A 92 9.70 10.29 10.26
N ILE A 93 10.04 9.03 10.02
CA ILE A 93 9.96 8.36 8.72
C ILE A 93 8.96 7.21 8.82
N ALA A 94 8.05 7.13 7.85
CA ALA A 94 7.04 6.11 7.72
C ALA A 94 7.09 5.48 6.31
N VAL A 95 6.18 4.54 6.02
CA VAL A 95 6.05 3.90 4.70
C VAL A 95 4.68 4.23 4.09
N GLY A 96 4.68 4.90 2.94
CA GLY A 96 3.47 5.27 2.20
C GLY A 96 3.15 4.31 1.05
N LEU A 97 1.86 4.22 0.73
CA LEU A 97 1.32 3.51 -0.44
C LEU A 97 0.72 4.50 -1.43
N TYR A 98 1.00 4.32 -2.72
CA TYR A 98 0.64 5.28 -3.76
C TYR A 98 0.08 4.58 -5.00
N THR A 99 -0.88 5.20 -5.67
CA THR A 99 -1.36 4.76 -6.99
C THR A 99 -0.25 4.93 -8.03
N ILE A 100 -0.46 4.41 -9.24
CA ILE A 100 0.49 4.59 -10.34
C ILE A 100 0.63 6.05 -10.78
N GLU A 101 -0.39 6.87 -10.55
CA GLU A 101 -0.38 8.33 -10.69
C GLU A 101 0.28 9.03 -9.49
N GLY A 102 0.91 8.26 -8.58
CA GLY A 102 1.56 8.76 -7.36
C GLY A 102 0.63 9.45 -6.39
N VAL A 103 -0.67 9.17 -6.42
CA VAL A 103 -1.60 9.68 -5.42
C VAL A 103 -1.53 8.74 -4.22
N ARG A 104 -1.28 9.28 -3.02
CA ARG A 104 -1.29 8.45 -1.80
C ARG A 104 -2.71 7.98 -1.52
N PHE A 105 -2.88 6.70 -1.21
CA PHE A 105 -4.15 6.17 -0.73
C PHE A 105 -4.05 5.69 0.71
N LYS A 106 -5.19 5.69 1.40
CA LYS A 106 -5.27 5.35 2.82
C LYS A 106 -5.20 3.84 3.02
N ILE A 107 -4.40 3.40 3.98
CA ILE A 107 -4.50 2.05 4.54
C ILE A 107 -5.78 1.88 5.37
N ASN A 108 -6.09 0.64 5.73
CA ASN A 108 -7.23 0.25 6.57
C ASN A 108 -8.58 0.73 6.00
N ARG A 109 -8.72 0.72 4.67
CA ARG A 109 -9.94 1.05 3.92
C ARG A 109 -10.10 0.10 2.74
N ASN A 110 -11.36 -0.19 2.40
CA ASN A 110 -11.69 -0.95 1.19
C ASN A 110 -11.50 -0.06 -0.03
N ILE A 111 -10.75 -0.57 -1.00
CA ILE A 111 -10.53 0.07 -2.29
C ILE A 111 -11.26 -0.76 -3.35
N PRO A 112 -12.29 -0.21 -4.01
CA PRO A 112 -12.98 -0.90 -5.09
C PRO A 112 -12.04 -1.24 -6.24
N LEU A 113 -12.22 -2.41 -6.84
CA LEU A 113 -11.43 -2.86 -7.99
C LEU A 113 -12.18 -2.64 -9.32
N SER A 114 -11.43 -2.40 -10.39
CA SER A 114 -11.94 -2.22 -11.75
C SER A 114 -11.65 -3.40 -12.67
N ASP A 115 -10.46 -3.98 -12.59
CA ASP A 115 -9.97 -5.00 -13.53
C ASP A 115 -9.32 -6.21 -12.84
N GLY A 116 -9.40 -6.28 -11.50
CA GLY A 116 -8.84 -7.36 -10.69
C GLY A 116 -7.34 -7.27 -10.51
N GLN A 117 -6.72 -6.19 -10.96
CA GLN A 117 -5.36 -5.85 -10.62
C GLN A 117 -5.35 -4.52 -9.87
N PHE A 118 -4.34 -4.35 -9.02
CA PHE A 118 -4.08 -3.09 -8.35
C PHE A 118 -2.58 -2.86 -8.32
N PRO A 119 -2.02 -2.16 -9.32
CA PRO A 119 -0.63 -1.71 -9.28
C PRO A 119 -0.49 -0.53 -8.31
N PHE A 120 0.51 -0.59 -7.43
CA PHE A 120 0.78 0.46 -6.46
C PHE A 120 2.27 0.56 -6.16
N PHE A 121 2.69 1.74 -5.73
CA PHE A 121 4.05 2.01 -5.27
C PHE A 121 4.13 1.99 -3.75
N ILE A 122 5.24 1.49 -3.23
CA ILE A 122 5.60 1.55 -1.80
C ILE A 122 6.89 2.37 -1.68
N GLY A 123 6.93 3.32 -0.74
CA GLY A 123 8.12 4.17 -0.53
C GLY A 123 8.16 4.80 0.86
N MET A 124 9.37 5.22 1.28
CA MET A 124 9.54 5.97 2.53
C MET A 124 8.96 7.38 2.42
N VAL A 125 8.44 7.92 3.53
CA VAL A 125 7.87 9.26 3.60
C VAL A 125 8.19 9.92 4.94
N LYS A 126 8.47 11.23 4.93
CA LYS A 126 8.61 12.04 6.15
C LYS A 126 7.25 12.38 6.71
N VAL A 127 7.02 12.04 7.97
CA VAL A 127 5.79 12.34 8.75
C VAL A 127 6.04 13.34 9.88
N ASN A 128 7.28 13.80 10.03
CA ASN A 128 7.69 14.85 10.98
C ASN A 128 8.70 15.80 10.30
N ASP A 129 8.82 17.04 10.77
CA ASP A 129 9.73 18.06 10.24
C ASP A 129 11.19 17.85 10.65
N THR A 130 11.45 17.09 11.72
CA THR A 130 12.81 16.75 12.18
C THR A 130 13.06 15.23 12.14
N PRO A 131 13.07 14.60 10.95
CA PRO A 131 13.32 13.17 10.85
C PRO A 131 14.77 12.83 11.19
N THR A 132 15.01 11.63 11.72
CA THR A 132 16.37 11.12 12.00
C THR A 132 16.72 9.95 11.07
N THR A 133 18.01 9.73 10.84
CA THR A 133 18.50 8.57 10.10
C THR A 133 18.33 7.29 10.93
N GLY A 134 18.06 6.18 10.25
CA GLY A 134 17.96 4.88 10.91
C GLY A 134 17.27 3.84 10.02
N LYS A 135 17.03 2.66 10.59
CA LYS A 135 16.28 1.57 9.97
C LYS A 135 14.81 1.95 9.81
N VAL A 136 14.24 1.56 8.69
CA VAL A 136 12.81 1.62 8.42
C VAL A 136 12.34 0.21 8.07
N GLN A 137 11.39 -0.29 8.85
CA GLN A 137 10.75 -1.59 8.62
C GLN A 137 9.25 -1.43 8.83
N SER A 138 8.45 -2.09 8.00
CA SER A 138 7.00 -2.13 8.16
C SER A 138 6.46 -3.44 7.60
N SER A 139 5.28 -3.83 8.08
CA SER A 139 4.50 -4.95 7.53
C SER A 139 3.22 -4.43 6.89
N LEU A 140 2.82 -5.04 5.78
CA LEU A 140 1.57 -4.78 5.08
C LEU A 140 0.85 -6.11 4.83
N THR A 141 -0.41 -6.18 5.22
CA THR A 141 -1.32 -7.26 4.86
C THR A 141 -2.22 -6.78 3.72
N VAL A 142 -2.37 -7.59 2.68
CA VAL A 142 -3.29 -7.31 1.58
C VAL A 142 -4.36 -8.40 1.59
N SER A 143 -5.63 -8.01 1.68
CA SER A 143 -6.78 -8.92 1.65
C SER A 143 -7.76 -8.54 0.54
N VAL A 144 -8.64 -9.48 0.20
CA VAL A 144 -9.74 -9.28 -0.75
C VAL A 144 -11.03 -9.40 0.02
N GLU A 145 -11.89 -8.40 -0.15
CA GLU A 145 -13.18 -8.32 0.52
C GLU A 145 -14.30 -8.37 -0.52
N HIS A 146 -15.41 -9.03 -0.19
CA HIS A 146 -16.66 -8.91 -0.93
C HIS A 146 -17.44 -7.72 -0.39
N LEU A 147 -17.93 -6.85 -1.28
CA LEU A 147 -18.70 -5.65 -0.95
C LEU A 147 -20.22 -5.89 -0.87
#